data_AF-A0A659SDT7-F1
#
_entry.id   AF-A0A659SDT7-F1
#
_cell.length_a   1.000
_cell.length_b   1.000
_cell.length_c   1.000
_cell.angle_alpha   90.00
_cell.angle_beta   90.00
_cell.angle_gamma   90.00
#
_symmetry.space_group_name_H-M   'P 1'
#
loop_
_entity.id
_entity.type
_entity.pdbx_description
1 polymer ?
#
loop_
_entity_poly.entity_id
_entity_poly.type
_entity_poly.pdbx_seq_one_letter_code
_entity_poly.pdbx_strand_id
1 'polypeptide(L)' 'HAEMEAERPERQLAAFWRIWTRNAAIVNQRGGSAWQIVSVDSTLPSALSVSQCQLDTLSLAVCTPTPFTLTPQTITKAL' A
#
# COMPACT_ATOMS: atom_id res chain seq x y z
N HIS A 1 -12.02 -1.91 6.36
CA HIS A 1 -13.21 -1.10 6.01
C HIS A 1 -13.22 0.21 6.80
N ALA A 2 -13.03 0.15 8.12
CA ALA A 2 -12.96 1.32 9.01
C ALA A 2 -12.07 2.48 8.52
N GLU A 3 -10.87 2.22 7.97
CA GLU A 3 -10.00 3.30 7.46
C GLU A 3 -10.68 4.11 6.34
N MET A 4 -11.41 3.45 5.44
CA MET A 4 -12.11 4.12 4.34
C MET A 4 -13.38 4.84 4.83
N GLU A 5 -14.11 4.24 5.77
CA GLU A 5 -15.31 4.84 6.38
C GLU A 5 -14.99 6.08 7.21
N ALA A 6 -13.78 6.16 7.77
CA ALA A 6 -13.29 7.33 8.50
C ALA A 6 -12.91 8.51 7.59
N GLU A 7 -12.80 8.30 6.27
CA GLU A 7 -12.40 9.33 5.32
C GLU A 7 -13.61 10.07 4.75
N ARG A 8 -13.44 11.38 4.49
CA ARG A 8 -14.46 12.20 3.83
C ARG A 8 -14.76 11.65 2.43
N PRO A 9 -15.99 11.77 1.90
CA PRO A 9 -16.38 11.21 0.60
C PRO A 9 -15.39 11.53 -0.53
N GLU A 10 -14.96 12.79 -0.63
CA GLU A 10 -14.00 13.28 -1.62
C GLU A 10 -12.60 12.66 -1.52
N ARG A 11 -12.25 12.01 -0.39
CA ARG A 11 -10.97 11.33 -0.16
C ARG A 11 -11.08 9.81 -0.16
N GLN A 12 -12.28 9.24 -0.18
CA GLN A 12 -12.47 7.80 -0.12
C GLN A 12 -11.79 7.06 -1.27
N LEU A 13 -11.76 7.62 -2.48
CA LEU A 13 -11.05 7.02 -3.61
C LEU A 13 -9.54 6.95 -3.36
N ALA A 14 -8.94 8.03 -2.83
CA ALA A 14 -7.51 8.04 -2.49
C ALA A 14 -7.20 7.06 -1.35
N ALA A 15 -8.08 6.96 -0.36
CA ALA A 15 -7.98 6.00 0.73
C ALA A 15 -8.11 4.56 0.25
N PHE A 16 -9.04 4.28 -0.67
CA PHE A 16 -9.20 2.99 -1.33
C PHE A 16 -7.87 2.57 -1.99
N TRP A 17 -7.27 3.43 -2.81
CA TRP A 17 -6.01 3.12 -3.47
C TRP A 17 -4.85 2.94 -2.48
N ARG A 18 -4.82 3.72 -1.39
CA ARG A 18 -3.83 3.58 -0.31
C ARG A 18 -3.93 2.23 0.40
N ILE A 19 -5.15 1.76 0.67
CA ILE A 19 -5.39 0.45 1.31
C ILE A 19 -5.06 -0.67 0.33
N TRP A 20 -5.57 -0.56 -0.90
CA TRP A 20 -5.39 -1.55 -1.94
C TRP A 20 -3.90 -1.79 -2.24
N THR A 21 -3.14 -0.72 -2.49
CA THR A 21 -1.71 -0.85 -2.84
C THR A 21 -0.87 -1.43 -1.72
N ARG A 22 -1.13 -1.07 -0.45
CA ARG A 22 -0.47 -1.71 0.70
C ARG A 22 -0.74 -3.21 0.76
N ASN A 23 -2.00 -3.61 0.65
CA ASN A 23 -2.37 -5.03 0.69
C ASN A 23 -1.75 -5.78 -0.51
N ALA A 24 -1.79 -5.20 -1.71
CA ALA A 24 -1.18 -5.78 -2.90
C ALA A 24 0.35 -5.93 -2.76
N ALA A 25 1.04 -4.97 -2.15
CA ALA A 25 2.48 -5.06 -1.89
C ALA A 25 2.82 -6.26 -0.99
N ILE A 26 2.02 -6.52 0.05
CA ILE A 26 2.17 -7.67 0.93
C ILE A 26 1.91 -8.99 0.18
N VAL A 27 0.86 -9.05 -0.64
CA VAL A 27 0.57 -10.23 -1.49
C VAL A 27 1.75 -10.51 -2.42
N ASN A 28 2.25 -9.48 -3.11
CA ASN A 28 3.37 -9.60 -4.04
C ASN A 28 4.65 -10.06 -3.32
N GLN A 29 4.96 -9.49 -2.16
CA GLN A 29 6.15 -9.84 -1.38
C GLN A 29 6.17 -11.33 -1.00
N ARG A 30 4.99 -11.93 -0.76
CA ARG A 30 4.84 -13.35 -0.43
C ARG A 30 4.75 -14.26 -1.65
N GLY A 31 4.82 -13.72 -2.86
CA GLY A 31 4.62 -14.47 -4.11
C GLY A 31 3.17 -14.95 -4.31
N GLY A 32 2.20 -14.25 -3.71
CA GLY A 32 0.80 -14.63 -3.75
C GLY A 32 0.06 -14.19 -5.02
N SER A 33 -1.18 -14.64 -5.13
CA SER A 33 -2.13 -14.23 -6.17
C SER A 33 -2.96 -13.04 -5.74
N ALA A 34 -3.35 -12.17 -6.68
CA ALA A 34 -4.25 -11.04 -6.43
C ALA A 34 -5.57 -11.44 -5.74
N TRP A 35 -6.05 -12.67 -5.96
CA TRP A 35 -7.25 -13.19 -5.28
C TRP A 35 -7.12 -13.31 -3.77
N GLN A 36 -5.90 -13.35 -3.24
CA GLN A 36 -5.63 -13.43 -1.81
C GLN A 36 -5.72 -12.07 -1.11
N ILE A 37 -5.88 -10.96 -1.84
CA ILE A 37 -5.90 -9.61 -1.27
C ILE A 37 -6.99 -9.39 -0.21
N VAL A 38 -8.12 -10.11 -0.33
CA VAL A 38 -9.24 -10.05 0.63
C VAL A 38 -8.89 -10.65 1.99
N SER A 39 -7.84 -11.48 2.06
CA SER A 39 -7.36 -12.09 3.30
C SER A 39 -6.24 -11.29 3.97
N VAL A 40 -5.82 -10.17 3.38
CA VAL A 40 -4.75 -9.32 3.89
C VAL A 40 -5.32 -8.11 4.62
N ASP A 41 -4.82 -7.90 5.84
CA ASP A 41 -5.00 -6.65 6.58
C ASP A 41 -3.63 -6.02 6.84
N SER A 42 -3.31 -4.96 6.08
CA SER A 42 -2.04 -4.23 6.20
C SER A 42 -1.95 -3.34 7.44
N THR A 43 -2.99 -3.26 8.27
CA THR A 43 -2.96 -2.52 9.54
C THR A 43 -2.44 -3.37 10.69
N LEU A 44 -2.39 -4.70 10.52
CA LEU A 44 -1.87 -5.60 11.54
C LEU A 44 -0.33 -5.55 11.60
N PRO A 45 0.27 -5.69 12.79
CA PRO A 45 1.72 -5.82 12.93
C PRO A 45 2.28 -6.95 12.08
N SER A 46 3.43 -6.72 11.44
CA SER A 46 4.12 -7.71 10.62
C SER A 46 5.63 -7.63 10.86
N ALA A 47 6.33 -8.75 10.63
CA ALA A 47 7.79 -8.76 10.55
C ALA A 47 8.32 -8.07 9.28
N LEU A 48 7.45 -7.83 8.29
CA LEU A 48 7.78 -7.11 7.06
C LEU A 48 7.66 -5.60 7.28
N SER A 49 8.53 -4.84 6.61
CA SER A 49 8.40 -3.40 6.52
C SER A 49 7.48 -3.05 5.36
N VAL A 50 6.40 -2.31 5.65
CA VAL A 50 5.49 -1.77 4.64
C VAL A 50 5.58 -0.25 4.70
N SER A 51 5.91 0.37 3.58
CA SER A 51 5.88 1.83 3.42
C SER A 51 5.06 2.22 2.20
N GLN A 52 4.55 3.46 2.21
CA GLN A 52 3.66 3.96 1.17
C GLN A 52 3.96 5.42 0.88
N CYS A 53 3.68 5.86 -0.35
CA CYS A 53 3.69 7.26 -0.73
C CYS A 53 2.54 7.57 -1.68
N GLN A 54 2.12 8.83 -1.65
CA GLN A 54 1.17 9.39 -2.62
C GLN A 54 1.93 10.39 -3.48
N LEU A 55 1.77 10.29 -4.79
CA LEU A 55 2.38 11.15 -5.80
C LEU A 55 1.25 11.62 -6.72
N ASP A 56 0.78 12.84 -6.52
CA ASP A 56 -0.40 13.39 -7.20
C ASP A 56 -1.60 12.44 -7.08
N THR A 57 -1.98 11.78 -8.17
CA THR A 57 -3.10 10.82 -8.24
C THR A 57 -2.66 9.36 -8.10
N LEU A 58 -1.36 9.09 -7.93
CA LEU A 58 -0.79 7.76 -7.80
C LEU A 58 -0.58 7.36 -6.34
N SER A 59 -1.07 6.18 -5.99
CA SER A 59 -0.78 5.54 -4.71
C SER A 59 0.22 4.40 -4.92
N LEU A 60 1.30 4.42 -4.14
CA LEU A 60 2.36 3.42 -4.21
C LEU A 60 2.62 2.84 -2.82
N ALA A 61 2.92 1.55 -2.78
CA ALA A 61 3.37 0.88 -1.57
C ALA A 61 4.47 -0.13 -1.88
N VAL A 62 5.38 -0.30 -0.94
CA VAL A 62 6.49 -1.26 -0.98
C VAL A 62 6.43 -2.11 0.29
N CYS A 63 6.64 -3.41 0.14
CA CYS A 63 6.72 -4.37 1.23
C CYS A 63 8.04 -5.13 1.14
N THR A 64 8.90 -5.01 2.15
CA THR A 64 10.27 -5.57 2.15
C THR A 64 10.58 -6.32 3.46
N PRO A 65 11.48 -7.31 3.45
CA PRO A 65 11.94 -7.98 4.68
C PRO A 65 12.77 -7.09 5.60
N THR A 66 13.46 -6.09 5.04
CA THR A 66 14.24 -5.09 5.77
C THR A 66 13.54 -3.73 5.73
N PRO A 67 13.72 -2.87 6.74
CA PRO A 67 13.14 -1.53 6.75
C PRO A 67 13.48 -0.73 5.49
N PHE A 68 12.44 -0.26 4.78
CA PHE A 68 12.57 0.63 3.64
C PHE A 68 11.46 1.67 3.68
N THR A 69 11.82 2.95 3.58
CA THR A 69 10.87 4.06 3.54
C THR A 69 10.76 4.58 2.12
N LEU A 70 9.61 4.31 1.49
CA LEU A 70 9.27 4.88 0.19
C LEU A 70 8.97 6.38 0.33
N THR A 71 9.68 7.21 -0.43
CA THR A 71 9.42 8.65 -0.50
C THR A 71 9.40 9.11 -1.96
N PRO A 72 8.81 10.28 -2.27
CA PRO A 72 8.87 10.84 -3.63
C PRO A 72 10.28 10.91 -4.23
N GLN A 73 11.32 11.13 -3.40
CA GLN A 73 12.71 11.24 -3.83
C GLN A 73 13.34 9.90 -4.22
N THR A 74 12.79 8.77 -3.75
CA THR A 74 13.31 7.44 -4.11
C THR A 74 12.75 6.92 -5.42
N ILE A 75 11.81 7.65 -6.04
CA ILE A 75 11.11 7.23 -7.25
C ILE A 75 11.70 7.96 -8.45
N THR A 76 12.20 7.18 -9.40
CA THR A 76 12.67 7.67 -10.69
C THR A 76 11.77 7.12 -11.80
N LYS A 77 11.57 7.92 -12.85
CA LYS A 77 10.89 7.42 -14.05
C LYS A 77 11.87 6.54 -14.81
N ALA A 78 11.42 5.35 -15.21
CA ALA A 78 12.14 4.55 -16.18
C ALA A 78 12.19 5.31 -17.52
N LEU A 79 13.37 5.37 -18.11
CA LEU A 79 13.62 5.97 -19.43
C LEU A 79 13.13 5.04 -20.55
#